data_AF-A0A3B4T464-F1
#
_entry.id   AF-A0A3B4T464-F1
#
_cell.length_a   1.000
_cell.length_b   1.000
_cell.length_c   1.000
_cell.angle_alpha   90.00
_cell.angle_beta   90.00
_cell.angle_gamma   90.00
#
_symmetry.space_group_name_H-M   'P 1'
#
loop_
_entity.id
_entity.type
_entity.pdbx_description
1 polymer ?
#
loop_
_entity_poly.entity_id
_entity_poly.type
_entity_poly.pdbx_seq_one_letter_code
_entity_poly.pdbx_strand_id
1 'polypeptide(L)' 'MPAGVSWPRYIRMFGASVLSMFLGAQVVHQYYLPDLSIPELPPKPGELQTELRGYKVREEATAALQQFKAEQKVD' A
#
# COMPACT_ATOMS: atom_id res chain seq x y z
N MET A 1 -29.33 25.70 0.54
CA MET A 1 -28.48 24.80 1.34
C MET A 1 -28.63 23.39 0.77
N PRO A 2 -27.54 22.67 0.41
CA PRO A 2 -27.66 21.32 -0.14
C PRO A 2 -28.36 20.41 0.87
N ALA A 3 -29.43 19.74 0.46
CA ALA A 3 -30.20 18.76 1.26
C ALA A 3 -30.62 19.22 2.67
N GLY A 4 -30.82 20.52 2.90
CA GLY A 4 -31.25 21.06 4.20
C GLY A 4 -30.13 21.16 5.27
N VAL A 5 -28.86 20.94 4.91
CA VAL A 5 -27.72 21.10 5.83
C VAL A 5 -26.92 22.36 5.55
N SER A 6 -26.31 22.93 6.59
CA SER A 6 -25.43 24.09 6.44
C SER A 6 -24.21 23.75 5.57
N TRP A 7 -23.74 24.73 4.80
CA TRP A 7 -22.55 24.60 3.94
C TRP A 7 -21.31 24.04 4.67
N PRO A 8 -20.97 24.51 5.88
CA PRO A 8 -19.84 23.95 6.63
C PRO A 8 -20.02 22.46 6.96
N ARG A 9 -21.26 22.02 7.24
CA ARG A 9 -21.56 20.61 7.53
C ARG A 9 -21.41 19.75 6.27
N TYR A 10 -21.90 20.24 5.13
CA TYR A 10 -21.75 19.57 3.84
C TYR A 10 -20.27 19.37 3.48
N ILE A 11 -19.47 20.45 3.56
CA ILE A 11 -18.04 20.40 3.21
C ILE A 11 -17.26 19.48 4.13
N ARG A 12 -17.56 19.44 5.44
CA ARG A 12 -16.93 18.49 6.36
C ARG A 12 -17.22 17.04 5.98
N MET A 13 -18.47 16.73 5.65
CA MET A 13 -18.84 15.36 5.26
C MET A 13 -18.19 14.96 3.93
N PHE A 14 -18.23 15.85 2.94
CA PHE A 14 -17.57 15.62 1.66
C PHE A 14 -16.05 15.46 1.81
N GLY A 15 -15.41 16.30 2.62
CA GLY A 15 -13.98 16.18 2.91
C GLY A 15 -13.66 14.85 3.61
N ALA A 16 -14.47 14.45 4.59
CA ALA A 16 -14.28 13.18 5.30
C ALA A 16 -14.43 11.97 4.38
N SER A 17 -15.38 11.97 3.44
CA SER A 17 -15.56 10.86 2.50
C SER A 17 -14.38 10.72 1.54
N VAL A 18 -13.91 11.84 0.97
CA VAL A 18 -12.74 11.86 0.09
C VAL A 18 -11.47 11.43 0.85
N LEU A 19 -11.27 11.92 2.06
CA LEU A 19 -10.13 11.50 2.90
C LEU A 19 -10.20 10.01 3.24
N SER A 20 -11.37 9.50 3.58
CA SER A 20 -11.56 8.06 3.83
C SER A 20 -11.22 7.21 2.61
N MET A 21 -11.56 7.67 1.41
CA MET A 21 -11.22 6.99 0.16
C MET A 21 -9.70 6.92 -0.04
N PHE A 22 -8.99 8.03 0.17
CA PHE A 22 -7.53 8.07 0.04
C PHE A 22 -6.81 7.23 1.10
N LEU A 23 -7.27 7.28 2.35
CA LEU A 23 -6.72 6.44 3.42
C LEU A 23 -6.91 4.96 3.11
N GLY A 24 -8.09 4.56 2.62
CA GLY A 24 -8.35 3.19 2.19
C GLY A 24 -7.41 2.73 1.07
N ALA A 25 -7.22 3.55 0.04
CA ALA A 25 -6.28 3.27 -1.04
C ALA A 25 -4.85 3.10 -0.51
N GLN A 26 -4.38 4.02 0.34
CA GLN A 26 -3.04 3.96 0.90
C GLN A 26 -2.82 2.72 1.79
N VAL A 27 -3.82 2.31 2.58
CA VAL A 27 -3.73 1.10 3.39
C VAL A 27 -3.52 -0.14 2.53
N VAL A 28 -4.21 -0.26 1.40
CA VAL A 28 -4.03 -1.39 0.47
C VAL A 28 -2.60 -1.39 -0.11
N HIS A 29 -2.10 -0.22 -0.51
CA HIS A 29 -0.71 -0.09 -1.00
C HIS A 29 0.34 -0.44 0.07
N GLN A 30 0.13 -0.05 1.33
CA GLN A 30 1.06 -0.40 2.42
C GLN A 30 0.94 -1.86 2.85
N TYR A 31 -0.26 -2.42 2.83
CA TYR A 31 -0.49 -3.79 3.30
C TYR A 31 -0.03 -4.85 2.29
N TYR A 32 -0.35 -4.65 1.01
CA TYR A 32 -0.03 -5.61 -0.05
C TYR A 32 1.27 -5.30 -0.80
N LEU A 33 1.84 -4.11 -0.62
CA LEU A 33 3.06 -3.64 -1.30
C LEU A 33 3.07 -4.06 -2.79
N PRO A 34 2.05 -3.66 -3.56
CA PRO A 34 1.95 -4.06 -4.96
C PRO A 34 3.18 -3.53 -5.72
N ASP A 35 3.64 -4.30 -6.70
CA ASP A 35 4.66 -3.81 -7.62
C ASP A 35 4.03 -2.75 -8.54
N LEU A 36 4.48 -1.50 -8.41
CA LEU A 36 4.02 -0.38 -9.25
C LEU A 36 4.92 -0.15 -10.47
N SER A 37 5.93 -0.99 -10.69
CA SER A 37 6.78 -0.86 -11.87
C SER A 37 5.98 -1.21 -13.13
N ILE A 38 5.93 -0.26 -14.07
CA ILE A 38 5.33 -0.48 -15.38
C ILE A 38 6.48 -0.84 -16.33
N PRO A 39 6.55 -2.07 -16.86
CA PRO A 39 7.57 -2.41 -17.83
C PRO A 39 7.28 -1.68 -19.16
N GLU A 40 8.31 -1.08 -19.75
CA GLU A 40 8.21 -0.40 -21.07
C GLU A 40 7.77 -1.36 -22.19
N LEU A 41 8.17 -2.63 -22.09
CA LEU A 41 7.72 -3.69 -22.99
C LEU A 41 6.62 -4.51 -22.31
N PRO A 42 5.44 -4.69 -22.92
CA PRO A 42 4.44 -5.58 -22.35
C PRO A 42 5.01 -7.00 -22.25
N PRO A 43 4.80 -7.69 -21.11
CA PRO A 43 5.27 -9.06 -20.94
C PRO A 43 4.57 -9.96 -21.96
N LYS A 44 5.26 -11.02 -22.39
CA LYS A 44 4.68 -11.98 -23.31
C LYS A 44 3.46 -12.66 -22.65
N PRO A 45 2.46 -13.08 -23.44
CA PRO A 45 1.33 -13.83 -22.92
C PRO A 45 1.82 -15.04 -22.12
N GLY A 46 1.48 -15.10 -20.82
CA GLY A 46 1.89 -16.17 -19.90
C GLY A 46 3.11 -15.87 -19.02
N GLU A 47 3.86 -14.80 -19.26
CA GLU A 47 5.02 -14.37 -18.43
C GLU A 47 4.65 -13.27 -17.41
N LEU A 48 3.35 -12.95 -17.28
CA LEU A 48 2.86 -11.99 -16.30
C LEU A 48 3.14 -12.50 -14.89
N GLN A 49 4.06 -11.83 -14.20
CA GLN A 49 4.30 -12.05 -12.78
C GLN A 49 3.11 -11.52 -11.98
N THR A 50 2.17 -12.40 -11.67
CA THR A 50 0.98 -12.09 -10.85
C THR A 50 1.19 -12.39 -9.38
N GLU A 51 2.41 -12.83 -9.00
CA GLU A 51 2.74 -13.10 -7.61
C GLU A 51 2.70 -11.81 -6.77
N LEU A 52 2.28 -11.94 -5.51
CA LEU A 52 2.26 -10.84 -4.55
C LEU A 52 3.69 -10.53 -4.07
N ARG A 53 4.50 -9.96 -4.96
CA ARG A 53 5.92 -9.63 -4.76
C ARG A 53 6.19 -8.91 -3.43
N GLY A 54 5.24 -8.08 -2.99
CA GLY A 54 5.26 -7.39 -1.71
C GLY A 54 5.41 -8.29 -0.48
N TYR A 55 4.83 -9.50 -0.46
CA TYR A 55 4.99 -10.43 0.65
C TYR A 55 6.38 -11.03 0.71
N LYS A 56 6.96 -11.41 -0.45
CA LYS A 56 8.32 -11.97 -0.52
C LYS A 56 9.36 -10.96 -0.02
N VAL A 57 9.27 -9.70 -0.46
CA VAL A 57 10.15 -8.61 0.00
C VAL A 57 10.06 -8.42 1.51
N ARG A 58 8.85 -8.54 2.08
CA ARG A 58 8.63 -8.42 3.52
C ARG A 58 9.22 -9.58 4.30
N GLU A 59 9.09 -10.82 3.81
CA GLU A 59 9.74 -12.00 4.41
C GLU A 59 11.26 -11.86 4.40
N GLU A 60 11.85 -11.49 3.26
CA GLU A 60 13.29 -11.23 3.12
C GLU A 60 13.78 -10.16 4.08
N ALA A 61 13.05 -9.04 4.20
CA ALA A 61 13.38 -7.97 5.14
C ALA A 61 13.34 -8.44 6.60
N THR A 62 12.36 -9.27 6.98
CA THR A 62 12.29 -9.82 8.35
C THR A 62 13.43 -10.80 8.63
N ALA A 63 13.82 -11.62 7.65
CA ALA A 63 14.93 -12.56 7.79
C ALA A 63 16.27 -11.82 7.96
N ALA A 64 16.52 -10.78 7.16
CA ALA A 64 17.70 -9.93 7.30
C ALA A 64 17.77 -9.25 8.67
N LEU A 65 16.65 -8.73 9.17
CA LEU A 65 16.55 -8.13 10.51
C LEU A 65 16.90 -9.12 11.63
N GLN A 66 16.49 -10.39 11.49
CA GLN A 66 16.84 -11.44 12.45
C GLN A 66 18.33 -11.77 12.43
N GLN A 67 18.95 -11.80 11.24
CA GLN A 67 20.39 -12.01 11.09
C GLN A 67 21.20 -10.89 11.74
N PHE A 68 20.87 -9.63 11.47
CA PHE A 68 21.52 -8.48 12.12
C PHE A 68 21.39 -8.52 13.65
N LYS A 69 20.21 -8.90 14.17
CA LYS A 69 19.98 -9.01 15.61
C LYS A 69 20.73 -10.21 16.24
N ALA A 70 20.99 -11.26 15.46
CA ALA A 70 21.79 -12.39 15.89
C ALA A 70 23.28 -12.02 15.92
N GLU A 71 23.79 -11.34 14.90
CA GLU A 71 25.18 -10.83 14.86
C GLU A 71 25.45 -9.86 16.01
N GLN A 72 24.55 -8.90 16.26
CA GLN A 72 24.69 -7.93 17.35
C GLN A 72 24.60 -8.55 18.76
N LYS A 73 24.03 -9.75 18.90
CA LYS A 73 23.96 -10.47 20.18
C LYS A 73 25.18 -11.34 20.45
N VAL A 74 26.02 -11.55 19.45
CA VAL A 74 27.21 -12.41 19.52
C VAL A 74 28.47 -11.58 19.85
N ASP A 75 28.43 -10.26 19.69
CA ASP A 75 29.38 -9.29 20.25
C ASP A 75 29.06 -8.91 21.71
#